data_AF-R9JY40-F1
#
_entry.id   AF-R9JY40-F1
#
_cell.length_a   1.000
_cell.length_b   1.000
_cell.length_c   1.000
_cell.angle_alpha   90.00
_cell.angle_beta   90.00
_cell.angle_gamma   90.00
#
_symmetry.space_group_name_H-M   'P 1'
#
loop_
_entity.id
_entity.type
_entity.pdbx_description
1 polymer ?
#
loop_
_entity_poly.entity_id
_entity_poly.type
_entity_poly.pdbx_seq_one_letter_code
_entity_poly.pdbx_strand_id
1 'polypeptide(L)'
;MAYEIEEIRLSQQIFYYLLEHFELREEASTGLYRAYVENEQVQLLVKSQGEEARSSIERYGDVIYLIPKEENVFLGFSKAKLKEILCKSGGTDKDFYLSQFVILTLLSEFYDGQGASAKSRDYIRVGELQNCVTDRLKNGVENTSDEEEEKKGLAFRNMQEAYESLKSDERGSRARTTKEGFLHHIFVFLENQGLIEYVQEDEMLKTTKKLDNLMDWKLLNQNNYQRLCKILSGDSQGGGDE
;
A
#
# COMPACT_ATOMS: atom_id res chain seq x y z
N MET A 1 27.32 -18.54 -17.75
CA MET A 1 27.95 -19.06 -16.53
C MET A 1 27.24 -20.34 -16.15
N ALA A 2 27.96 -21.32 -15.59
CA ALA A 2 27.36 -22.52 -15.03
C ALA A 2 27.14 -22.28 -13.52
N TYR A 3 25.96 -22.60 -13.01
CA TYR A 3 25.64 -22.55 -11.59
C TYR A 3 25.99 -23.88 -10.93
N GLU A 4 26.50 -23.83 -9.71
CA GLU A 4 26.72 -25.02 -8.89
C GLU A 4 25.40 -25.55 -8.34
N ILE A 5 25.31 -26.86 -8.13
CA ILE A 5 24.08 -27.49 -7.63
C ILE A 5 23.65 -26.94 -6.27
N GLU A 6 24.62 -26.55 -5.44
CA GLU A 6 24.36 -25.98 -4.12
C GLU A 6 23.79 -24.56 -4.22
N GLU A 7 24.23 -23.75 -5.19
CA GLU A 7 23.70 -22.41 -5.44
C GLU A 7 22.23 -22.47 -5.86
N ILE A 8 21.90 -23.43 -6.74
CA ILE A 8 20.53 -23.69 -7.18
C ILE A 8 19.66 -24.12 -6.00
N ARG A 9 20.14 -25.06 -5.18
CA ARG A 9 19.38 -25.55 -4.02
C ARG A 9 19.10 -24.44 -3.02
N LEU A 10 20.10 -23.61 -2.75
CA LEU A 10 19.99 -22.51 -1.80
C LEU A 10 19.06 -21.40 -2.32
N SER A 11 19.13 -21.07 -3.61
CA SER A 11 18.20 -20.12 -4.22
C SER A 11 16.75 -20.60 -4.13
N GLN A 12 16.51 -21.90 -4.39
CA GLN A 12 15.19 -22.51 -4.26
C GLN A 12 14.65 -22.46 -2.83
N GLN A 13 15.50 -22.71 -1.83
CA GLN A 13 15.10 -22.60 -0.42
C GLN A 13 14.73 -21.16 -0.04
N ILE A 14 15.54 -20.18 -0.44
CA ILE A 14 15.25 -18.76 -0.19
C ILE A 14 13.94 -18.36 -0.87
N PHE A 15 13.77 -18.72 -2.15
CA PHE A 15 12.59 -18.35 -2.90
C PHE A 15 11.32 -19.02 -2.35
N TYR A 16 11.38 -20.30 -1.96
CA TYR A 16 10.27 -20.99 -1.31
C TYR A 16 9.88 -20.32 0.01
N TYR A 17 10.86 -19.97 0.85
CA TYR A 17 10.62 -19.22 2.08
C TYR A 17 9.90 -17.89 1.80
N LEU A 18 10.34 -17.17 0.76
CA LEU A 18 9.72 -15.92 0.35
C LEU A 18 8.28 -16.09 -0.19
N LEU A 19 7.95 -17.22 -0.80
CA LEU A 19 6.56 -17.52 -1.21
C LEU A 19 5.65 -17.77 0.00
N GLU A 20 6.16 -18.38 1.06
CA GLU A 20 5.39 -18.65 2.28
C GLU A 20 5.20 -17.40 3.14
N HIS A 21 6.23 -16.56 3.22
CA HIS A 21 6.30 -15.48 4.21
C HIS A 21 6.26 -14.06 3.62
N PHE A 22 6.48 -13.89 2.31
CA PHE A 22 6.64 -12.61 1.61
C PHE A 22 7.82 -11.73 2.08
N GLU A 23 8.48 -12.11 3.17
CA GLU A 23 9.66 -11.44 3.70
C GLU A 23 10.59 -12.46 4.38
N LEU A 24 11.90 -12.24 4.22
CA LEU A 24 12.97 -12.98 4.89
C LEU A 24 13.80 -11.99 5.71
N ARG A 25 13.65 -12.05 7.03
CA ARG A 25 14.44 -11.26 7.98
C ARG A 25 15.71 -12.00 8.38
N GLU A 26 16.83 -11.29 8.54
CA GLU A 26 18.09 -11.88 8.99
C GLU A 26 17.96 -12.62 10.33
N GLU A 27 17.16 -12.08 11.25
CA GLU A 27 16.87 -12.70 12.55
C GLU A 27 16.05 -13.99 12.45
N ALA A 28 15.18 -14.10 11.44
CA ALA A 28 14.35 -15.29 11.23
C ALA A 28 15.14 -16.45 10.61
N SER A 29 16.07 -16.13 9.71
CA SER A 29 16.99 -17.12 9.15
C SER A 29 18.29 -16.47 8.66
N THR A 30 19.28 -16.42 9.55
CA THR A 30 20.59 -15.83 9.26
C THR A 30 21.29 -16.56 8.10
N GLY A 31 21.13 -17.88 8.00
CA GLY A 31 21.75 -18.68 6.93
C GLY A 31 21.21 -18.33 5.54
N LEU A 32 19.89 -18.30 5.38
CA LEU A 32 19.25 -17.96 4.09
C LEU A 32 19.50 -16.51 3.70
N TYR A 33 19.43 -15.60 4.68
CA TYR A 33 19.68 -14.19 4.45
C TYR A 33 21.13 -13.94 3.99
N ARG A 34 22.14 -14.47 4.71
CA ARG A 34 23.55 -14.33 4.31
C ARG A 34 23.82 -14.96 2.96
N ALA A 35 23.23 -16.11 2.68
CA ALA A 35 23.34 -16.73 1.36
C ALA A 35 22.88 -15.81 0.22
N TYR A 36 21.75 -15.13 0.39
CA TYR A 36 21.27 -14.16 -0.61
C TYR A 36 22.16 -12.91 -0.72
N VAL A 37 22.74 -12.46 0.39
CA VAL A 37 23.50 -11.21 0.46
C VAL A 37 24.95 -11.38 -0.01
N GLU A 38 25.59 -12.49 0.37
CA GLU A 38 27.02 -12.72 0.18
C GLU A 38 27.33 -13.52 -1.09
N ASN A 39 26.37 -14.25 -1.65
CA ASN A 39 26.53 -15.01 -2.88
C ASN A 39 25.71 -14.40 -4.03
N GLU A 40 26.41 -13.76 -4.97
CA GLU A 40 25.82 -13.13 -6.16
C GLU A 40 25.06 -14.13 -7.05
N GLN A 41 25.55 -15.37 -7.21
CA GLN A 41 24.88 -16.38 -8.03
C GLN A 41 23.54 -16.78 -7.42
N VAL A 42 23.50 -16.99 -6.11
CA VAL A 42 22.27 -17.27 -5.37
C VAL A 42 21.32 -16.07 -5.50
N GLN A 43 21.81 -14.84 -5.35
CA GLN A 43 20.99 -13.64 -5.51
C GLN A 43 20.36 -13.56 -6.90
N LEU A 44 21.14 -13.75 -7.96
CA LEU A 44 20.68 -13.71 -9.35
C LEU A 44 19.61 -14.78 -9.61
N LEU A 45 19.82 -15.99 -9.11
CA LEU A 45 18.85 -17.08 -9.22
C LEU A 45 17.53 -16.74 -8.51
N VAL A 46 17.57 -16.26 -7.25
CA VAL A 46 16.37 -15.87 -6.52
C VAL A 46 15.62 -14.73 -7.23
N LYS A 47 16.34 -13.73 -7.77
CA LYS A 47 15.74 -12.65 -8.56
C LYS A 47 15.10 -13.16 -9.85
N SER A 48 15.75 -14.08 -10.56
CA SER A 48 15.19 -14.73 -11.76
C SER A 48 13.92 -15.54 -11.44
N GLN A 49 13.90 -16.25 -10.31
CA GLN A 49 12.71 -16.95 -9.84
C GLN A 49 11.57 -15.98 -9.50
N GLY A 50 11.89 -14.84 -8.88
CA GLY A 50 10.95 -13.76 -8.64
C GLY A 50 10.33 -13.22 -9.93
N GLU A 51 11.15 -12.98 -10.95
CA GLU A 51 10.68 -12.49 -12.26
C GLU A 51 9.69 -13.46 -12.92
N GLU A 52 10.00 -14.75 -12.94
CA GLU A 52 9.12 -15.80 -13.47
C GLU A 52 7.80 -15.87 -12.68
N ALA A 53 7.88 -15.71 -11.37
CA ALA A 53 6.72 -15.61 -10.49
C ALA A 53 6.06 -14.22 -10.51
N ARG A 54 6.36 -13.37 -11.50
CA ARG A 54 5.82 -12.01 -11.67
C ARG A 54 5.88 -11.19 -10.37
N SER A 55 7.05 -11.19 -9.76
CA SER A 55 7.35 -10.53 -8.50
C SER A 55 8.73 -9.88 -8.56
N SER A 56 8.99 -8.92 -7.68
CA SER A 56 10.31 -8.32 -7.45
C SER A 56 10.87 -8.83 -6.14
N ILE A 57 12.19 -9.08 -6.10
CA ILE A 57 12.91 -9.42 -4.87
C ILE A 57 13.81 -8.25 -4.49
N GLU A 58 13.50 -7.59 -3.38
CA GLU A 58 14.16 -6.35 -2.96
C GLU A 58 14.65 -6.45 -1.52
N ARG A 59 15.82 -5.91 -1.23
CA ARG A 59 16.42 -5.92 0.10
C ARG A 59 16.44 -4.51 0.71
N TYR A 60 16.02 -4.40 1.97
CA TYR A 60 16.14 -3.19 2.79
C TYR A 60 16.74 -3.56 4.13
N GLY A 61 17.93 -3.03 4.41
CA GLY A 61 18.65 -3.34 5.64
C GLY A 61 18.83 -4.84 5.81
N ASP A 62 18.16 -5.39 6.82
CA ASP A 62 18.14 -6.75 7.33
C ASP A 62 16.96 -7.61 6.82
N VAL A 63 16.19 -7.11 5.85
CA VAL A 63 15.00 -7.81 5.32
C VAL A 63 15.04 -7.89 3.79
N ILE A 64 14.67 -9.05 3.25
CA ILE A 64 14.44 -9.28 1.81
C ILE A 64 12.94 -9.50 1.60
N TYR A 65 12.31 -8.77 0.70
CA TYR A 65 10.88 -8.88 0.38
C TYR A 65 10.67 -9.55 -0.97
N LEU A 66 9.58 -10.32 -1.08
CA LEU A 66 8.95 -10.69 -2.33
C LEU A 66 7.73 -9.80 -2.54
N ILE A 67 7.75 -9.02 -3.62
CA ILE A 67 6.73 -8.02 -3.92
C ILE A 67 6.05 -8.42 -5.23
N PRO A 68 4.81 -8.96 -5.19
CA PRO A 68 4.06 -9.27 -6.40
C PRO A 68 3.84 -8.03 -7.26
N LYS A 69 3.95 -8.19 -8.59
CA LYS A 69 3.53 -7.15 -9.54
C LYS A 69 2.00 -6.97 -9.51
N GLU A 70 1.50 -5.83 -9.97
CA GLU A 70 0.08 -5.48 -9.91
C GLU A 70 -0.82 -6.50 -10.63
N GLU A 71 -0.33 -7.07 -11.73
CA GLU A 71 -1.01 -8.11 -12.52
C GLU A 71 -0.94 -9.52 -11.89
N ASN A 72 -0.18 -9.71 -10.81
CA ASN A 72 -0.01 -11.00 -10.17
C ASN A 72 -1.14 -11.28 -9.16
N VAL A 73 -2.27 -11.74 -9.67
CA VAL A 73 -3.43 -12.12 -8.83
C VAL A 73 -3.27 -13.45 -8.09
N PHE A 74 -2.18 -14.19 -8.34
CA PHE A 74 -1.92 -15.46 -7.66
C PHE A 74 -1.25 -15.24 -6.30
N LEU A 75 -0.22 -14.40 -6.25
CA LEU A 75 0.45 -14.00 -5.00
C LEU A 75 -0.11 -12.70 -4.42
N GLY A 76 -0.74 -11.88 -5.24
CA GLY A 76 -1.43 -10.64 -4.84
C GLY A 76 -2.94 -10.80 -4.80
N PHE A 77 -3.65 -9.71 -5.06
CA PHE A 77 -5.11 -9.68 -5.00
C PHE A 77 -5.72 -9.25 -6.33
N SER A 78 -6.81 -9.91 -6.73
CA SER A 78 -7.68 -9.39 -7.79
C SER A 78 -8.55 -8.23 -7.27
N LYS A 79 -9.00 -7.34 -8.17
CA LYS A 79 -10.00 -6.30 -7.84
C LYS A 79 -11.24 -6.88 -7.17
N ALA A 80 -11.72 -8.03 -7.64
CA ALA A 80 -12.87 -8.72 -7.07
C ALA A 80 -12.61 -9.15 -5.62
N LYS A 81 -11.41 -9.68 -5.34
CA LYS A 81 -11.05 -10.12 -3.99
C LYS A 81 -10.88 -8.95 -3.03
N LEU A 82 -10.23 -7.86 -3.46
CA LEU A 82 -10.13 -6.64 -2.64
C LEU A 82 -11.51 -6.05 -2.32
N LYS A 83 -12.44 -6.05 -3.28
CA LYS A 83 -13.83 -5.62 -3.03
C LYS A 83 -14.53 -6.44 -1.96
N GLU A 84 -14.38 -7.76 -2.00
CA GLU A 84 -14.95 -8.68 -1.01
C GLU A 84 -14.39 -8.40 0.40
N ILE A 85 -13.09 -8.14 0.48
CA ILE A 85 -12.39 -7.89 1.75
C ILE A 85 -12.76 -6.52 2.32
N LEU A 86 -12.67 -5.46 1.50
CA LEU A 86 -12.72 -4.07 1.94
C LEU A 86 -14.14 -3.49 1.99
N CYS A 87 -15.02 -3.89 1.07
CA CYS A 87 -16.33 -3.25 0.89
C CYS A 87 -17.46 -4.06 1.56
N LYS A 88 -18.64 -3.46 1.72
CA LYS A 88 -19.86 -4.18 2.13
C LYS A 88 -20.22 -5.29 1.13
N SER A 89 -21.04 -6.27 1.56
CA SER A 89 -21.57 -7.30 0.65
C SER A 89 -22.29 -6.64 -0.53
N GLY A 90 -21.98 -7.09 -1.76
CA GLY A 90 -22.46 -6.44 -2.98
C GLY A 90 -21.79 -5.10 -3.31
N GLY A 91 -20.61 -4.83 -2.74
CA GLY A 91 -19.84 -3.61 -2.95
C GLY A 91 -19.62 -3.29 -4.42
N THR A 92 -19.85 -2.03 -4.76
CA THR A 92 -19.72 -1.49 -6.11
C THR A 92 -18.27 -1.12 -6.41
N ASP A 93 -17.99 -0.77 -7.66
CA ASP A 93 -16.70 -0.19 -8.02
C ASP A 93 -16.49 1.18 -7.35
N LYS A 94 -17.55 1.95 -7.04
CA LYS A 94 -17.44 3.20 -6.29
C LYS A 94 -16.89 2.96 -4.88
N ASP A 95 -17.39 1.93 -4.19
CA ASP A 95 -16.91 1.56 -2.85
C ASP A 95 -15.43 1.13 -2.88
N PHE A 96 -15.01 0.43 -3.94
CA PHE A 96 -13.61 0.05 -4.14
C PHE A 96 -12.70 1.26 -4.33
N TYR A 97 -13.08 2.19 -5.21
CA TYR A 97 -12.27 3.40 -5.43
C TYR A 97 -12.18 4.25 -4.17
N LEU A 98 -13.27 4.35 -3.40
CA LEU A 98 -13.27 4.97 -2.09
C LEU A 98 -12.28 4.29 -1.12
N SER A 99 -12.22 2.95 -1.09
CA SER A 99 -11.24 2.26 -0.22
C SER A 99 -9.80 2.54 -0.64
N GLN A 100 -9.52 2.58 -1.94
CA GLN A 100 -8.19 2.95 -2.45
C GLN A 100 -7.85 4.39 -2.09
N PHE A 101 -8.81 5.31 -2.21
CA PHE A 101 -8.64 6.71 -1.85
C PHE A 101 -8.32 6.90 -0.36
N VAL A 102 -8.99 6.17 0.52
CA VAL A 102 -8.68 6.17 1.96
C VAL A 102 -7.25 5.67 2.21
N ILE A 103 -6.83 4.59 1.56
CA ILE A 103 -5.46 4.05 1.71
C ILE A 103 -4.44 5.10 1.22
N LEU A 104 -4.67 5.73 0.06
CA LEU A 104 -3.78 6.78 -0.46
C LEU A 104 -3.74 8.00 0.46
N THR A 105 -4.89 8.40 1.02
CA THR A 105 -4.96 9.48 2.00
C THR A 105 -4.13 9.14 3.23
N LEU A 106 -4.30 7.94 3.80
CA LEU A 106 -3.52 7.44 4.93
C LEU A 106 -2.02 7.49 4.65
N LEU A 107 -1.58 6.99 3.49
CA LEU A 107 -0.17 7.03 3.11
C LEU A 107 0.33 8.48 3.00
N SER A 108 -0.43 9.39 2.41
CA SER A 108 -0.01 10.79 2.29
C SER A 108 0.04 11.55 3.61
N GLU A 109 -0.70 11.10 4.63
CA GLU A 109 -0.58 11.66 5.98
C GLU A 109 0.72 11.22 6.65
N PHE A 110 1.19 10.00 6.37
CA PHE A 110 2.41 9.44 6.96
C PHE A 110 3.68 9.79 6.20
N TYR A 111 3.59 10.03 4.90
CA TYR A 111 4.75 10.20 4.03
C TYR A 111 4.63 11.46 3.18
N ASP A 112 5.59 12.39 3.32
CA ASP A 112 5.62 13.68 2.63
C ASP A 112 6.73 13.78 1.56
N GLY A 113 7.44 12.68 1.30
CA GLY A 113 8.43 12.57 0.24
C GLY A 113 9.62 13.55 0.35
N GLN A 114 9.82 14.20 1.50
CA GLN A 114 10.91 15.16 1.71
C GLN A 114 11.96 14.60 2.67
N GLY A 115 13.22 14.55 2.23
CA GLY A 115 14.38 14.23 3.09
C GLY A 115 14.93 12.81 2.95
N ALA A 116 15.72 12.38 3.94
CA ALA A 116 16.42 11.09 3.94
C ALA A 116 15.54 9.89 4.35
N SER A 117 14.37 10.16 4.94
CA SER A 117 13.29 9.20 5.17
C SER A 117 12.01 9.86 4.66
N ALA A 118 11.14 9.09 4.00
CA ALA A 118 9.90 9.62 3.47
C ALA A 118 8.85 9.91 4.56
N LYS A 119 9.06 9.48 5.82
CA LYS A 119 8.08 9.50 6.91
C LYS A 119 8.06 10.84 7.64
N SER A 120 6.88 11.46 7.72
CA SER A 120 6.65 12.78 8.30
C SER A 120 6.04 12.76 9.71
N ARG A 121 5.35 11.67 10.08
CA ARG A 121 4.72 11.51 11.41
C ARG A 121 4.72 10.06 11.88
N ASP A 122 4.66 9.85 13.20
CA ASP A 122 4.68 8.50 13.80
C ASP A 122 3.31 7.87 13.99
N TYR A 123 2.28 8.70 14.17
CA TYR A 123 0.91 8.23 14.36
C TYR A 123 -0.12 9.25 13.85
N ILE A 124 -1.32 8.75 13.58
CA ILE A 124 -2.52 9.55 13.29
C ILE A 124 -3.71 8.97 14.05
N ARG A 125 -4.62 9.83 14.54
CA ARG A 125 -5.88 9.36 15.14
C ARG A 125 -6.89 9.04 14.04
N VAL A 126 -7.73 8.04 14.25
CA VAL A 126 -8.76 7.63 13.27
C VAL A 126 -9.69 8.81 12.94
N GLY A 127 -10.13 9.58 13.95
CA GLY A 127 -10.95 10.77 13.72
C GLY A 127 -10.24 11.87 12.91
N GLU A 128 -8.93 12.01 13.05
CA GLU A 128 -8.14 12.94 12.24
C GLU A 128 -8.08 12.48 10.78
N LEU A 129 -7.79 11.19 10.53
CA LEU A 129 -7.81 10.62 9.19
C LEU A 129 -9.20 10.76 8.54
N GLN A 130 -10.28 10.54 9.30
CA GLN A 130 -11.65 10.69 8.82
C GLN A 130 -11.94 12.11 8.35
N ASN A 131 -11.42 13.12 9.06
CA ASN A 131 -11.50 14.52 8.64
C ASN A 131 -10.68 14.74 7.36
N CYS A 132 -9.44 14.26 7.30
CA CYS A 132 -8.60 14.38 6.09
C CYS A 132 -9.26 13.76 4.86
N VAL A 133 -9.88 12.58 4.99
CA VAL A 133 -10.63 11.93 3.89
C VAL A 133 -11.81 12.80 3.46
N THR A 134 -12.56 13.34 4.42
CA THR A 134 -13.73 14.19 4.15
C THR A 134 -13.32 15.46 3.41
N ASP A 135 -12.28 16.14 3.88
CA ASP A 135 -11.82 17.40 3.31
C ASP A 135 -11.19 17.19 1.92
N ARG A 136 -10.38 16.14 1.74
CA ARG A 136 -9.80 15.82 0.41
C ARG A 136 -10.85 15.40 -0.61
N LEU A 137 -11.90 14.69 -0.21
CA LEU A 137 -13.02 14.38 -1.11
C LEU A 137 -13.74 15.66 -1.57
N LYS A 138 -14.05 16.56 -0.63
CA LYS A 138 -14.69 17.86 -0.95
C LYS A 138 -13.81 18.70 -1.88
N ASN A 139 -12.55 18.89 -1.52
CA ASN A 139 -11.59 19.65 -2.34
C ASN A 139 -11.42 19.02 -3.73
N GLY A 140 -11.39 17.69 -3.82
CA GLY A 140 -11.31 16.99 -5.10
C GLY A 140 -12.51 17.28 -6.02
N VAL A 141 -13.73 17.32 -5.46
CA VAL A 141 -14.94 17.65 -6.22
C VAL A 141 -15.03 19.13 -6.58
N GLU A 142 -14.57 20.02 -5.71
CA GLU A 142 -14.55 21.46 -5.96
C GLU A 142 -13.50 21.87 -7.00
N ASN A 143 -12.34 21.20 -7.02
CA ASN A 143 -11.20 21.55 -7.87
C ASN A 143 -11.12 20.74 -9.18
N THR A 144 -12.04 19.81 -9.42
CA THR A 144 -12.01 18.95 -10.61
C THR A 144 -13.34 18.97 -11.36
N SER A 145 -13.33 19.30 -12.64
CA SER A 145 -14.50 19.15 -13.52
C SER A 145 -14.76 17.68 -13.90
N ASP A 146 -15.96 17.33 -14.37
CA ASP A 146 -16.27 15.96 -14.82
C ASP A 146 -15.32 15.49 -15.93
N GLU A 147 -14.97 16.38 -16.87
CA GLU A 147 -14.02 16.08 -17.94
C GLU A 147 -12.59 15.84 -17.43
N GLU A 148 -12.19 16.51 -16.35
CA GLU A 148 -10.89 16.28 -15.71
C GLU A 148 -10.87 15.00 -14.88
N GLU A 149 -11.98 14.63 -14.23
CA GLU A 149 -12.12 13.33 -13.54
C GLU A 149 -11.93 12.17 -14.52
N GLU A 150 -12.57 12.24 -15.70
CA GLU A 150 -12.41 11.23 -16.76
C GLU A 150 -10.98 11.15 -17.28
N LYS A 151 -10.31 12.30 -17.49
CA LYS A 151 -8.90 12.34 -17.94
C LYS A 151 -7.92 11.84 -16.88
N LYS A 152 -8.15 12.16 -15.61
CA LYS A 152 -7.29 11.77 -14.48
C LYS A 152 -7.58 10.34 -14.00
N GLY A 153 -8.73 9.77 -14.37
CA GLY A 153 -9.18 8.45 -13.92
C GLY A 153 -9.57 8.42 -12.45
N LEU A 154 -9.94 9.57 -11.87
CA LEU A 154 -10.30 9.75 -10.47
C LEU A 154 -11.72 10.29 -10.38
N ALA A 155 -12.66 9.45 -9.97
CA ALA A 155 -14.06 9.83 -9.88
C ALA A 155 -14.40 10.37 -8.48
N PHE A 156 -13.95 11.57 -8.13
CA PHE A 156 -14.16 12.17 -6.80
C PHE A 156 -15.64 12.28 -6.46
N ARG A 157 -16.49 12.69 -7.41
CA ARG A 157 -17.95 12.74 -7.20
C ARG A 157 -18.53 11.39 -6.81
N ASN A 158 -18.12 10.32 -7.50
CA ASN A 158 -18.56 8.96 -7.19
C ASN A 158 -18.06 8.49 -5.81
N MET A 159 -16.82 8.83 -5.45
CA MET A 159 -16.26 8.48 -4.14
C MET A 159 -16.91 9.27 -3.01
N GLN A 160 -17.19 10.56 -3.21
CA GLN A 160 -17.91 11.40 -2.26
C GLN A 160 -19.33 10.89 -2.03
N GLU A 161 -20.07 10.59 -3.10
CA GLU A 161 -21.41 10.00 -3.01
C GLU A 161 -21.39 8.67 -2.23
N ALA A 162 -20.42 7.79 -2.52
CA ALA A 162 -20.26 6.54 -1.79
C ALA A 162 -19.99 6.78 -0.30
N TYR A 163 -19.13 7.74 0.03
CA TYR A 163 -18.77 8.07 1.40
C TYR A 163 -19.91 8.74 2.19
N GLU A 164 -20.70 9.61 1.55
CA GLU A 164 -21.87 10.25 2.13
C GLU A 164 -23.04 9.27 2.32
N SER A 165 -23.10 8.21 1.52
CA SER A 165 -24.09 7.13 1.70
C SER A 165 -23.84 6.28 2.96
N LEU A 166 -22.63 6.33 3.53
CA LEU A 166 -22.31 5.66 4.77
C LEU A 166 -22.93 6.39 5.95
N LYS A 167 -23.56 5.64 6.86
CA LYS A 167 -24.16 6.19 8.07
C LYS A 167 -23.04 6.70 8.99
N SER A 168 -23.23 7.86 9.61
CA SER A 168 -22.44 8.24 10.78
C SER A 168 -22.99 7.50 11.99
N ASP A 169 -22.13 6.79 12.74
CA ASP A 169 -22.53 6.13 13.98
C ASP A 169 -21.61 6.55 15.13
N GLU A 170 -22.15 7.39 16.02
CA GLU A 170 -21.44 7.90 17.21
C GLU A 170 -21.05 6.79 18.21
N ARG A 171 -21.56 5.57 18.04
CA ARG A 171 -21.30 4.44 18.95
C ARG A 171 -20.15 3.54 18.52
N GLY A 172 -19.38 3.92 17.49
CA GLY A 172 -18.23 3.14 17.04
C GLY A 172 -18.61 1.80 16.39
N SER A 173 -19.71 1.79 15.64
CA SER A 173 -20.18 0.56 14.98
C SER A 173 -19.16 0.01 13.99
N ARG A 174 -18.97 -1.31 14.03
CA ARG A 174 -18.12 -2.04 13.09
C ARG A 174 -18.86 -2.46 11.82
N ALA A 175 -20.08 -1.99 11.62
CA ALA A 175 -20.85 -2.32 10.42
C ALA A 175 -20.24 -1.64 9.19
N ARG A 176 -19.98 -2.40 8.12
CA ARG A 176 -19.44 -1.88 6.84
C ARG A 176 -20.32 -0.81 6.15
N THR A 177 -21.51 -0.55 6.68
CA THR A 177 -22.44 0.49 6.23
C THR A 177 -22.28 1.82 6.96
N THR A 178 -21.37 1.89 7.93
CA THR A 178 -21.00 3.10 8.66
C THR A 178 -19.62 3.59 8.23
N LYS A 179 -19.31 4.87 8.43
CA LYS A 179 -17.98 5.42 8.09
C LYS A 179 -16.89 4.76 8.95
N GLU A 180 -17.16 4.64 10.24
CA GLU A 180 -16.30 4.03 11.24
C GLU A 180 -16.03 2.57 10.90
N GLY A 181 -17.09 1.81 10.60
CA GLY A 181 -16.96 0.40 10.23
C GLY A 181 -16.28 0.18 8.88
N PHE A 182 -16.47 1.07 7.90
CA PHE A 182 -15.76 1.01 6.62
C PHE A 182 -14.24 1.21 6.80
N LEU A 183 -13.86 2.27 7.53
CA LEU A 183 -12.46 2.55 7.85
C LEU A 183 -11.82 1.42 8.67
N HIS A 184 -12.54 0.90 9.67
CA HIS A 184 -12.08 -0.23 10.48
C HIS A 184 -11.67 -1.44 9.63
N HIS A 185 -12.45 -1.79 8.61
CA HIS A 185 -12.13 -2.93 7.74
C HIS A 185 -10.89 -2.69 6.88
N ILE A 186 -10.67 -1.45 6.44
CA ILE A 186 -9.43 -1.07 5.74
C ILE A 186 -8.24 -1.22 6.68
N PHE A 187 -8.35 -0.75 7.93
CA PHE A 187 -7.26 -0.83 8.90
C PHE A 187 -6.92 -2.27 9.25
N VAL A 188 -7.93 -3.10 9.54
CA VAL A 188 -7.74 -4.53 9.82
C VAL A 188 -7.10 -5.24 8.63
N PHE A 189 -7.49 -4.89 7.39
CA PHE A 189 -6.83 -5.43 6.21
C PHE A 189 -5.34 -5.05 6.15
N LEU A 190 -5.02 -3.77 6.29
CA LEU A 190 -3.64 -3.28 6.24
C LEU A 190 -2.78 -3.85 7.39
N GLU A 191 -3.36 -4.00 8.58
CA GLU A 191 -2.73 -4.62 9.74
C GLU A 191 -2.45 -6.11 9.50
N ASN A 192 -3.39 -6.85 8.93
CA ASN A 192 -3.17 -8.26 8.53
C ASN A 192 -2.10 -8.41 7.45
N GLN A 193 -1.85 -7.37 6.64
CA GLN A 193 -0.72 -7.34 5.70
C GLN A 193 0.61 -6.93 6.36
N GLY A 194 0.58 -6.59 7.65
CA GLY A 194 1.73 -6.11 8.42
C GLY A 194 2.21 -4.74 7.97
N LEU A 195 1.32 -3.89 7.44
CA LEU A 195 1.66 -2.56 6.95
C LEU A 195 1.46 -1.49 8.02
N ILE A 196 0.40 -1.61 8.83
CA ILE A 196 0.09 -0.68 9.92
C ILE A 196 -0.14 -1.43 11.24
N GLU A 197 -0.07 -0.70 12.34
CA GLU A 197 -0.53 -1.15 13.66
C GLU A 197 -1.75 -0.32 14.04
N TYR A 198 -2.89 -0.97 14.30
CA TYR A 198 -4.13 -0.30 14.66
C TYR A 198 -4.47 -0.52 16.13
N VAL A 199 -4.12 0.47 16.96
CA VAL A 199 -4.42 0.48 18.39
C VAL A 199 -5.88 0.92 18.58
N GLN A 200 -6.78 -0.06 18.64
CA GLN A 200 -8.23 0.18 18.70
C GLN A 200 -8.67 0.96 19.95
N GLU A 201 -8.05 0.71 21.10
CA GLU A 201 -8.40 1.36 22.37
C GLU A 201 -8.16 2.87 22.34
N ASP A 202 -7.09 3.30 21.64
CA ASP A 202 -6.68 4.69 21.51
C ASP A 202 -7.13 5.32 20.18
N GLU A 203 -7.83 4.56 19.34
CA GLU A 203 -8.17 4.93 17.96
C GLU A 203 -6.98 5.50 17.19
N MET A 204 -5.84 4.83 17.27
CA MET A 204 -4.56 5.30 16.74
C MET A 204 -3.99 4.33 15.71
N LEU A 205 -3.51 4.89 14.60
CA LEU A 205 -2.79 4.16 13.56
C LEU A 205 -1.31 4.53 13.61
N LYS A 206 -0.44 3.55 13.42
CA LYS A 206 1.01 3.71 13.24
C LYS A 206 1.46 2.93 12.02
N THR A 207 2.56 3.35 11.40
CA THR A 207 3.19 2.57 10.32
C THR A 207 4.15 1.54 10.90
N THR A 208 4.25 0.41 10.23
CA THR A 208 5.27 -0.61 10.54
C THR A 208 6.57 -0.31 9.80
N LYS A 209 7.67 -0.90 10.26
CA LYS A 209 8.95 -0.89 9.51
C LYS A 209 8.81 -1.43 8.09
N LYS A 210 7.90 -2.40 7.87
CA LYS A 210 7.65 -2.97 6.54
C LYS A 210 7.11 -1.91 5.59
N LEU A 211 6.10 -1.16 6.01
CA LEU A 211 5.55 -0.07 5.21
C LEU A 211 6.59 1.04 5.01
N ASP A 212 7.33 1.41 6.04
CA ASP A 212 8.39 2.44 5.93
C ASP A 212 9.43 2.04 4.86
N ASN A 213 9.92 0.80 4.88
CA ASN A 213 10.84 0.28 3.85
C ASN A 213 10.25 0.30 2.43
N LEU A 214 8.98 -0.11 2.28
CA LEU A 214 8.30 -0.13 0.98
C LEU A 214 8.07 1.29 0.44
N MET A 215 7.78 2.24 1.31
CA MET A 215 7.54 3.64 0.94
C MET A 215 8.83 4.37 0.62
N ASP A 216 9.91 4.15 1.37
CA ASP A 216 11.24 4.66 1.02
C ASP A 216 11.66 4.17 -0.38
N TRP A 217 11.40 2.91 -0.74
CA TRP A 217 11.58 2.44 -2.11
C TRP A 217 10.67 3.12 -3.13
N LYS A 218 9.36 3.15 -2.90
CA LYS A 218 8.40 3.66 -3.88
C LYS A 218 8.51 5.17 -4.10
N LEU A 219 8.88 5.94 -3.07
CA LEU A 219 8.90 7.40 -3.08
C LEU A 219 10.29 7.97 -3.37
N LEU A 220 11.39 7.34 -2.91
CA LEU A 220 12.74 7.86 -3.17
C LEU A 220 13.28 7.45 -4.55
N ASN A 221 12.86 6.30 -5.09
CA ASN A 221 13.40 5.79 -6.36
C ASN A 221 12.62 6.20 -7.61
N GLN A 222 11.41 6.75 -7.47
CA GLN A 222 10.57 7.14 -8.59
C GLN A 222 9.79 8.39 -8.23
N ASN A 223 9.61 9.31 -9.17
CA ASN A 223 8.82 10.56 -9.09
C ASN A 223 7.31 10.37 -8.72
N ASN A 224 6.95 9.29 -8.04
CA ASN A 224 5.61 8.90 -7.63
C ASN A 224 5.01 9.81 -6.55
N TYR A 225 5.83 10.42 -5.70
CA TYR A 225 5.33 11.36 -4.68
C TYR A 225 4.61 12.55 -5.30
N GLN A 226 5.19 13.18 -6.33
CA GLN A 226 4.55 14.28 -7.05
C GLN A 226 3.25 13.85 -7.73
N ARG A 227 3.17 12.60 -8.20
CA ARG A 227 1.94 12.04 -8.78
C ARG A 227 0.88 11.80 -7.70
N LEU A 228 1.25 11.28 -6.54
CA LEU A 228 0.39 11.11 -5.37
C LEU A 228 -0.18 12.45 -4.89
N CYS A 229 0.67 13.46 -4.73
CA CYS A 229 0.22 14.82 -4.37
C CYS A 229 -0.71 15.41 -5.43
N LYS A 230 -0.39 15.30 -6.72
CA LYS A 230 -1.30 15.76 -7.80
C LYS A 230 -2.64 15.03 -7.80
N ILE A 231 -2.64 13.73 -7.53
CA ILE A 231 -3.86 12.91 -7.42
C ILE A 231 -4.69 13.36 -6.22
N LEU A 232 -4.06 13.74 -5.11
CA LEU A 232 -4.75 14.04 -3.85
C LEU A 232 -5.15 15.51 -3.68
N SER A 233 -4.43 16.45 -4.29
CA SER A 233 -4.70 17.89 -4.19
C SER A 233 -5.74 18.38 -5.20
N GLY A 234 -6.06 17.60 -6.24
CA GLY A 234 -6.88 18.06 -7.37
C GLY A 234 -6.16 19.08 -8.27
N ASP A 235 -5.07 19.68 -7.81
CA ASP A 235 -4.35 20.76 -8.46
C ASP A 235 -3.81 20.38 -9.85
N SER A 236 -4.37 21.08 -10.84
CA SER A 236 -3.77 21.29 -12.15
C SER A 236 -2.75 22.44 -12.06
N GLN A 237 -1.62 22.27 -11.38
CA GLN A 237 -0.48 23.13 -11.72
C GLN A 237 0.07 22.66 -13.06
N GLY A 238 -0.42 23.32 -14.11
CA GLY A 238 0.19 23.29 -15.43
C GLY A 238 1.66 23.67 -15.29
N GLY A 239 2.52 22.82 -15.83
CA GLY A 239 3.90 23.20 -16.09
C GLY A 239 3.89 24.34 -17.10
N GLY A 240 3.89 25.57 -16.59
CA GLY A 240 4.44 26.71 -17.27
C GLY A 240 5.87 26.86 -16.79
N ASP A 241 6.76 26.03 -17.34
CA ASP A 241 8.18 26.38 -17.43
C ASP A 241 8.42 26.83 -18.87
N GLU A 242 9.18 27.92 -18.96
CA GLU A 242 9.51 28.75 -20.14
C GLU A 242 9.94 27.99 -21.40
#